data_AF-A0A7H4P1K2-F1
#
_entry.id   AF-A0A7H4P1K2-F1
#
_cell.length_a   1.000
_cell.length_b   1.000
_cell.length_c   1.000
_cell.angle_alpha   90.00
_cell.angle_beta   90.00
_cell.angle_gamma   90.00
#
_symmetry.space_group_name_H-M   'P 1'
#
loop_
_entity.id
_entity.type
_entity.pdbx_description
1 polymer ?
#
loop_
_entity_poly.entity_id
_entity_poly.type
_entity_poly.pdbx_seq_one_letter_code
_entity_poly.pdbx_strand_id
1 'polypeptide(L)'
;MRILAIDTATEACSAALWNDGTLSAHFEICPREHTQRILPLVQEVLNESGMQLTDLDALAFGRGPGSFTGVRIGIGIAQGLALGAELPMIGVSTLATMAQGAWRKTGRNPRAGGYRRQNGRGLLGGISAR
;
A
#
# COMPACT_ATOMS: atom_id res chain seq x y z
N MET A 1 -0.28 -0.53 -17.73
CA MET A 1 -0.88 -0.88 -16.44
C MET A 1 -0.91 0.32 -15.52
N ARG A 2 -2.13 0.73 -15.15
CA ARG A 2 -2.46 1.89 -14.34
C ARG A 2 -3.25 1.46 -13.12
N ILE A 3 -2.67 1.61 -11.94
CA ILE A 3 -3.26 1.14 -10.69
C ILE A 3 -3.29 2.29 -9.69
N LEU A 4 -4.49 2.66 -9.25
CA LEU A 4 -4.69 3.53 -8.10
C LEU A 4 -4.71 2.69 -6.82
N ALA A 5 -3.96 3.10 -5.81
CA ALA A 5 -3.93 2.48 -4.49
C ALA A 5 -4.33 3.50 -3.42
N ILE A 6 -5.23 3.11 -2.51
CA ILE A 6 -5.59 3.92 -1.35
C ILE A 6 -5.43 3.16 -0.02
N ASP A 7 -4.97 3.84 1.03
CA ASP A 7 -4.88 3.27 2.37
C ASP A 7 -5.24 4.33 3.43
N THR A 8 -6.12 3.93 4.35
CA THR A 8 -6.63 4.69 5.49
C THR A 8 -6.62 3.87 6.77
N ALA A 9 -5.87 2.76 6.80
CA ALA A 9 -5.83 1.80 7.90
C ALA A 9 -5.07 2.32 9.14
N THR A 10 -4.34 3.43 9.03
CA THR A 10 -3.52 4.01 10.10
C THR A 10 -3.95 5.45 10.41
N GLU A 11 -3.17 6.17 11.22
CA GLU A 11 -3.39 7.61 11.46
C GLU A 11 -3.20 8.48 10.20
N ALA A 12 -2.58 7.93 9.16
CA ALA A 12 -2.39 8.58 7.89
C ALA A 12 -3.39 8.12 6.81
N CYS A 13 -3.66 9.03 5.88
CA CYS A 13 -4.26 8.74 4.58
C CYS A 13 -3.17 8.74 3.51
N SER A 14 -3.32 7.87 2.53
CA SER A 14 -2.46 7.89 1.35
C SER A 14 -3.21 7.47 0.11
N ALA A 15 -2.81 8.06 -1.01
CA ALA A 15 -3.22 7.70 -2.35
C ALA A 15 -1.98 7.64 -3.25
N ALA A 16 -1.89 6.64 -4.12
CA ALA A 16 -0.79 6.51 -5.05
C ALA A 16 -1.28 5.96 -6.40
N LEU A 17 -0.73 6.48 -7.49
CA LEU A 17 -1.00 6.03 -8.84
C LEU A 17 0.29 5.51 -9.45
N TRP A 18 0.26 4.23 -9.79
CA TRP A 18 1.23 3.64 -10.70
C TRP A 18 0.73 3.81 -12.12
N ASN A 19 1.52 4.45 -12.99
CA ASN A 19 1.22 4.65 -14.40
C ASN A 19 2.43 4.24 -15.24
N ASP A 20 2.42 2.99 -15.74
CA ASP A 20 3.37 2.50 -16.74
C ASP A 20 4.86 2.75 -16.41
N GLY A 21 5.25 2.56 -15.14
CA GLY A 21 6.64 2.81 -14.69
C GLY A 21 6.78 4.05 -13.82
N THR A 22 5.80 4.95 -13.86
CA THR A 22 5.80 6.21 -13.11
C THR A 22 4.94 6.08 -11.86
N LEU A 23 5.42 6.60 -10.73
CA LEU A 23 4.69 6.62 -9.47
C LEU A 23 4.44 8.07 -9.04
N SER A 24 3.18 8.48 -8.94
CA SER A 24 2.78 9.63 -8.12
C SER A 24 2.15 9.10 -6.82
N ALA A 25 2.50 9.71 -5.69
CA ALA A 25 2.02 9.28 -4.39
C ALA A 25 1.94 10.45 -3.42
N HIS A 26 0.82 10.53 -2.71
CA HIS A 26 0.57 11.49 -1.65
C HIS A 26 0.29 10.76 -0.34
N PHE A 27 0.81 11.33 0.75
CA PHE A 27 0.69 10.80 2.09
C PHE A 27 0.48 11.96 3.06
N GLU A 28 -0.53 11.85 3.91
CA GLU A 28 -0.88 12.89 4.87
C GLU A 28 -1.23 12.25 6.22
N ILE A 29 -0.67 12.79 7.31
CA ILE A 29 -1.06 12.42 8.67
C ILE A 29 -2.27 13.28 9.02
N CYS A 30 -3.47 12.69 8.95
CA CYS A 30 -4.74 13.40 9.11
C CYS A 30 -5.65 12.68 10.13
N PRO A 31 -5.27 12.69 11.43
CA PRO A 31 -6.03 11.98 12.45
C PRO A 31 -7.46 12.52 12.52
N ARG A 32 -8.44 11.62 12.37
CA ARG A 32 -9.90 11.91 12.43
C ARG A 32 -10.47 12.66 11.22
N GLU A 33 -9.66 12.94 10.20
CA GLU A 33 -10.08 13.67 8.99
C GLU A 33 -10.03 12.79 7.72
N HIS A 34 -9.90 11.47 7.88
CA HIS A 34 -9.72 10.53 6.78
C HIS A 34 -10.79 10.65 5.68
N THR A 35 -12.06 10.84 6.05
CA THR A 35 -13.16 11.00 5.09
C THR A 35 -13.08 12.28 4.27
N GLN A 36 -12.48 13.33 4.82
CA GLN A 36 -12.37 14.63 4.17
C GLN A 36 -11.14 14.71 3.26
N ARG A 37 -10.07 13.98 3.58
CA ARG A 37 -8.78 14.09 2.88
C ARG A 37 -8.58 13.06 1.77
N ILE A 38 -9.13 11.86 1.89
CA ILE A 38 -8.81 10.78 0.95
C ILE A 38 -9.29 11.04 -0.49
N LEU A 39 -10.47 11.62 -0.70
CA LEU A 39 -10.95 11.97 -2.04
C LEU A 39 -10.15 13.12 -2.68
N PRO A 40 -9.84 14.22 -1.97
CA PRO A 40 -8.89 15.22 -2.44
C PRO A 40 -7.53 14.62 -2.83
N LEU A 41 -6.95 13.75 -1.99
CA LEU A 41 -5.69 13.09 -2.30
C LEU A 41 -5.78 12.27 -3.59
N VAL A 42 -6.84 11.47 -3.77
CA VAL A 42 -7.07 10.72 -5.01
C VAL A 42 -7.13 11.65 -6.23
N GLN A 43 -7.84 12.78 -6.11
CA GLN A 43 -7.95 13.75 -7.19
C GLN A 43 -6.61 14.41 -7.53
N GLU A 44 -5.81 14.74 -6.51
CA GLU A 44 -4.46 15.30 -6.67
C GLU A 44 -3.57 14.34 -7.47
N VAL A 45 -3.53 13.05 -7.10
CA VAL A 45 -2.69 12.06 -7.80
C VAL A 45 -3.11 11.85 -9.26
N LEU A 46 -4.43 11.83 -9.51
CA LEU A 46 -5.00 11.70 -10.85
C LEU A 46 -4.66 12.92 -11.70
N ASN A 47 -4.85 14.13 -11.18
CA ASN A 47 -4.56 15.39 -11.87
C ASN A 47 -3.08 15.54 -12.23
N GLU A 48 -2.18 15.23 -11.29
CA GLU A 48 -0.73 15.26 -11.55
C GLU A 48 -0.30 14.31 -12.67
N SER A 49 -1.01 13.20 -12.82
CA SER A 49 -0.75 12.21 -13.86
C SER A 49 -1.55 12.48 -15.14
N GLY A 50 -2.40 13.51 -15.17
CA GLY A 50 -3.29 13.82 -16.28
C GLY A 50 -4.30 12.70 -16.59
N MET A 51 -4.67 11.90 -15.59
CA MET A 51 -5.53 10.72 -15.74
C MET A 51 -6.92 10.97 -15.13
N GLN A 52 -7.90 10.25 -15.64
CA GLN A 52 -9.21 10.10 -15.05
C GLN A 52 -9.36 8.73 -14.41
N LEU A 53 -10.35 8.58 -13.53
CA LEU A 53 -10.61 7.30 -12.85
C LEU A 53 -10.94 6.17 -13.85
N THR A 54 -11.59 6.49 -14.97
CA THR A 54 -11.93 5.56 -16.06
C THR A 54 -10.74 5.14 -16.92
N ASP A 55 -9.59 5.80 -16.77
CA ASP A 55 -8.37 5.44 -17.53
C ASP A 55 -7.56 4.34 -16.83
N LEU A 56 -7.96 3.96 -15.61
CA LEU A 56 -7.28 3.00 -14.76
C LEU A 56 -7.62 1.56 -15.12
N ASP A 57 -6.70 0.63 -14.84
CA ASP A 57 -6.90 -0.79 -15.06
C ASP A 57 -7.39 -1.52 -13.79
N ALA A 58 -7.08 -0.98 -12.60
CA ALA A 58 -7.49 -1.55 -11.31
C ALA A 58 -7.41 -0.53 -10.16
N LEU A 59 -8.15 -0.83 -9.09
CA LEU A 59 -8.08 -0.11 -7.82
C LEU A 59 -7.63 -1.03 -6.67
N ALA A 60 -6.46 -0.74 -6.11
CA ALA A 60 -5.95 -1.42 -4.92
C ALA A 60 -6.35 -0.66 -3.64
N PHE A 61 -6.58 -1.40 -2.56
CA PHE A 61 -6.93 -0.81 -1.27
C PHE A 61 -6.34 -1.59 -0.09
N GLY A 62 -6.02 -0.87 0.99
CA GLY A 62 -5.60 -1.46 2.26
C GLY A 62 -6.75 -2.22 2.92
N ARG A 63 -6.65 -3.55 3.01
CA ARG A 63 -7.66 -4.41 3.67
C ARG A 63 -7.41 -4.63 5.16
N GLY A 64 -6.45 -3.91 5.74
CA GLY A 64 -6.01 -4.06 7.13
C GLY A 64 -4.96 -5.18 7.34
N PRO A 65 -4.65 -5.50 8.61
CA PRO A 65 -5.24 -4.94 9.83
C PRO A 65 -4.90 -3.45 10.04
N GLY A 66 -5.71 -2.76 10.85
CA GLY A 66 -5.57 -1.33 11.15
C GLY A 66 -6.75 -0.80 11.97
N SER A 67 -6.91 0.53 12.01
CA SER A 67 -8.06 1.19 12.63
C SER A 67 -9.38 0.65 12.06
N PHE A 68 -10.28 0.21 12.94
CA PHE A 68 -11.59 -0.34 12.53
C PHE A 68 -12.37 0.64 11.65
N THR A 69 -12.43 1.91 12.08
CA THR A 69 -13.09 2.98 11.33
C THR A 69 -12.33 3.31 10.06
N GLY A 70 -11.00 3.45 10.14
CA GLY A 70 -10.15 3.81 9.02
C GLY A 70 -10.24 2.80 7.87
N VAL A 71 -10.10 1.50 8.17
CA VAL A 71 -10.20 0.42 7.16
C VAL A 71 -11.57 0.43 6.48
N ARG A 72 -12.66 0.64 7.23
CA ARG A 72 -14.02 0.69 6.65
C ARG A 72 -14.24 1.90 5.75
N ILE A 73 -13.71 3.06 6.13
CA ILE A 73 -13.74 4.27 5.28
C ILE A 73 -13.03 4.00 3.96
N GLY A 74 -11.80 3.47 4.02
CA GLY A 74 -11.01 3.18 2.82
C GLY A 74 -11.68 2.18 1.90
N ILE A 75 -12.23 1.09 2.44
CA ILE A 75 -12.97 0.09 1.66
C ILE A 75 -14.23 0.70 1.03
N GLY A 76 -15.03 1.46 1.78
CA GLY A 76 -16.25 2.07 1.25
C GLY A 76 -15.98 3.04 0.10
N ILE A 77 -14.90 3.83 0.21
CA ILE A 77 -14.48 4.76 -0.84
C ILE A 77 -13.90 4.01 -2.04
N ALA A 78 -13.06 3.01 -1.81
CA ALA A 78 -12.55 2.12 -2.85
C ALA A 78 -13.70 1.49 -3.66
N GLN A 79 -14.73 0.99 -2.98
CA GLN A 79 -15.90 0.41 -3.61
C GLN A 79 -16.70 1.43 -4.42
N GLY A 80 -16.93 2.63 -3.88
CA GLY A 80 -17.63 3.71 -4.59
C GLY A 80 -16.91 4.13 -5.88
N LEU A 81 -15.60 4.33 -5.80
CA LEU A 81 -14.74 4.66 -6.96
C LEU A 81 -14.72 3.52 -7.98
N ALA A 82 -14.48 2.29 -7.52
CA ALA A 82 -14.41 1.13 -8.41
C ALA A 82 -15.74 0.85 -9.10
N LEU A 83 -16.87 1.01 -8.41
CA LEU A 83 -18.20 0.90 -9.01
C LEU A 83 -18.42 1.96 -10.07
N GLY A 84 -18.03 3.22 -9.80
CA GLY A 84 -18.24 4.33 -10.74
C GLY A 84 -17.39 4.26 -12.02
N ALA A 85 -16.29 3.53 -12.00
CA ALA A 85 -15.38 3.37 -13.14
C ALA A 85 -15.25 1.91 -13.62
N GLU A 86 -16.11 1.00 -13.14
CA GLU A 86 -16.10 -0.42 -13.48
C GLU A 86 -14.74 -1.12 -13.29
N LEU A 87 -14.02 -0.73 -12.23
CA LEU A 87 -12.66 -1.20 -11.97
C LEU A 87 -12.64 -2.50 -11.14
N PRO A 88 -11.76 -3.46 -11.48
CA PRO A 88 -11.47 -4.57 -10.58
C PRO A 88 -10.76 -4.07 -9.31
N MET A 89 -11.09 -4.68 -8.17
CA MET A 89 -10.57 -4.30 -6.86
C MET A 89 -9.52 -5.29 -6.33
N ILE A 90 -8.42 -4.77 -5.78
CA ILE A 90 -7.31 -5.57 -5.25
C ILE A 90 -7.09 -5.26 -3.76
N GLY A 91 -7.42 -6.20 -2.88
CA GLY A 91 -7.22 -6.06 -1.44
C GLY A 91 -5.77 -6.36 -1.02
N VAL A 92 -5.05 -5.38 -0.50
CA VAL A 92 -3.65 -5.50 -0.08
C VAL A 92 -3.54 -5.48 1.45
N SER A 93 -2.76 -6.39 2.03
CA SER A 93 -2.54 -6.41 3.49
C SER A 93 -1.68 -5.24 3.93
N THR A 94 -2.17 -4.44 4.88
CA THR A 94 -1.45 -3.29 5.43
C THR A 94 -0.09 -3.67 6.01
N LEU A 95 0.00 -4.80 6.73
CA LEU A 95 1.29 -5.28 7.26
C LEU A 95 2.28 -5.69 6.16
N ALA A 96 1.79 -6.33 5.09
CA ALA A 96 2.64 -6.64 3.93
C ALA A 96 3.12 -5.37 3.24
N THR A 97 2.26 -4.35 3.12
CA THR A 97 2.63 -3.02 2.59
C THR A 97 3.72 -2.37 3.46
N MET A 98 3.59 -2.40 4.79
CA MET A 98 4.61 -1.87 5.70
C MET A 98 5.94 -2.62 5.57
N ALA A 99 5.90 -3.95 5.51
CA ALA A 99 7.09 -4.76 5.30
C ALA A 99 7.77 -4.44 3.96
N GLN A 100 6.98 -4.26 2.89
CA GLN A 100 7.49 -3.83 1.58
C GLN A 100 8.10 -2.44 1.65
N GLY A 101 7.47 -1.49 2.35
CA GLY A 101 8.00 -0.15 2.58
C GLY A 101 9.34 -0.17 3.33
N ALA A 102 9.44 -1.00 4.38
CA ALA A 102 10.69 -1.19 5.12
C ALA A 102 11.78 -1.81 4.24
N TRP A 103 11.44 -2.80 3.41
CA TRP A 103 12.37 -3.40 2.46
C TRP A 103 12.89 -2.37 1.45
N ARG A 104 12.02 -1.52 0.87
CA ARG A 104 12.43 -0.44 -0.05
C ARG A 104 13.43 0.52 0.59
N LYS A 105 13.29 0.83 1.89
CA LYS A 105 14.19 1.74 2.61
C LYS A 105 15.51 1.11 3.04
N THR A 106 15.51 -0.20 3.34
CA THR A 106 16.66 -0.85 4.00
C THR A 106 17.36 -1.89 3.14
N GLY A 107 16.77 -2.32 2.02
CA GLY A 107 17.23 -3.44 1.20
C GLY A 107 17.16 -4.81 1.91
N ARG A 108 16.70 -4.84 3.17
CA ARG A 108 16.80 -6.02 4.03
C ARG A 108 15.54 -6.86 3.88
N ASN A 109 15.67 -8.00 3.19
CA ASN A 109 14.55 -8.92 2.97
C ASN A 109 14.00 -9.37 4.34
N PRO A 110 12.71 -9.14 4.67
CA PRO A 110 12.13 -9.56 5.94
C PRO A 110 12.23 -11.07 6.15
N ARG A 111 12.26 -11.86 5.06
CA ARG A 111 12.46 -13.32 5.11
C ARG A 111 13.91 -13.74 5.30
N ALA A 112 14.88 -12.84 5.06
CA ALA A 112 16.29 -13.09 5.33
C ALA A 112 16.66 -12.86 6.81
N GLY A 113 15.69 -12.43 7.63
CA GLY A 113 15.77 -12.48 9.09
C GLY A 113 15.65 -13.91 9.61
N GLY A 114 16.54 -14.81 9.19
CA GLY A 114 16.82 -16.00 9.97
C GLY A 114 17.21 -15.54 11.38
N TYR A 115 16.59 -16.13 12.38
CA TYR A 115 16.91 -15.91 13.79
C TYR A 115 18.41 -16.18 14.00
N ARG A 116 19.25 -15.15 13.87
CA ARG A 116 20.68 -15.27 14.13
C ARG A 116 20.81 -15.38 15.64
N ARG A 117 20.79 -16.62 16.14
CA ARG A 117 21.19 -16.94 17.52
C ARG A 117 22.59 -16.39 17.74
N GLN A 118 22.69 -15.20 18.34
CA GLN A 118 23.89 -14.81 19.04
C GLN A 118 23.88 -15.57 20.36
N ASN A 119 24.57 -16.71 20.37
CA ASN A 119 25.56 -17.09 21.38
C ASN A 119 25.74 -18.61 21.46
N GLY A 120 27.00 -19.05 21.29
CA GLY A 120 27.52 -20.28 21.90
C GLY A 120 27.89 -21.43 20.96
N ARG A 121 29.10 -21.33 20.37
CA ARG A 121 30.04 -22.43 20.02
C ARG A 121 29.46 -23.71 19.38
N GLY A 122 29.85 -23.99 18.13
CA GLY A 122 29.86 -25.36 17.61
C GLY A 122 29.81 -25.48 16.08
N LEU A 123 30.99 -25.65 15.47
CA LEU A 123 31.31 -26.55 14.35
C LEU A 123 30.51 -26.48 13.03
N LEU A 124 31.25 -26.06 11.98
CA LEU A 124 31.39 -26.65 10.64
C LEU A 124 30.23 -27.45 10.00
N GLY A 125 29.95 -27.12 8.74
CA GLY A 125 29.18 -27.90 7.77
C GLY A 125 28.11 -27.01 7.14
N GLY A 126 28.33 -26.39 5.97
CA GLY A 126 28.45 -27.10 4.70
C GLY A 126 27.06 -27.56 4.28
N ILE A 127 26.44 -26.88 3.32
CA ILE A 127 25.63 -27.44 2.22
C ILE A 127 25.14 -26.26 1.35
N SER A 128 25.80 -26.17 0.21
CA SER A 128 25.28 -25.64 -1.05
C SER A 128 24.04 -26.42 -1.48
N ALA A 129 22.98 -25.74 -1.93
CA ALA A 129 22.18 -26.16 -3.07
C ALA A 129 21.15 -25.08 -3.46
N ARG A 130 21.41 -24.48 -4.63
CA ARG A 130 20.48 -24.01 -5.67
C ARG A 130 19.40 -22.98 -5.33
#